data_AF-A0A7L5YFH0-F1
#
_entry.id   AF-A0A7L5YFH0-F1
#
_cell.length_a   1.000
_cell.length_b   1.000
_cell.length_c   1.000
_cell.angle_alpha   90.00
_cell.angle_beta   90.00
_cell.angle_gamma   90.00
#
_symmetry.space_group_name_H-M   'P 1'
#
loop_
_entity.id
_entity.type
_entity.pdbx_description
1 polymer ?
#
loop_
_entity_poly.entity_id
_entity_poly.type
_entity_poly.pdbx_seq_one_letter_code
_entity_poly.pdbx_strand_id
1 'polypeptide(L)'
;MATIARQIAAWALILAWGLGLSCTARAADSLVHAKDFQADARTAAKRQVPVLVVFTTPHCPYCERVKHDYLIPMHKDPAYRKRVIIREVTIGTTDPLTDFDGTSTTEGAFAAAHKVFMVPTVQVFDTQGNGVGDPIVGLLIPDYYFGYLENAIDAGVSKVRGK
;
A
#
# COMPACT_ATOMS: atom_id res chain seq x y z
N MET A 1 -62.86 7.87 -21.36
CA MET A 1 -61.81 6.81 -21.36
C MET A 1 -60.45 7.30 -21.89
N ALA A 2 -60.20 8.60 -22.07
CA ALA A 2 -58.96 9.13 -22.67
C ALA A 2 -57.92 9.68 -21.67
N THR A 3 -58.21 9.64 -20.36
CA THR A 3 -57.38 10.30 -19.32
C THR A 3 -56.42 9.35 -18.58
N ILE A 4 -56.63 8.03 -18.65
CA ILE A 4 -55.80 7.05 -17.92
C ILE A 4 -54.45 6.80 -18.65
N ALA A 5 -54.43 6.89 -19.97
CA ALA A 5 -53.24 6.61 -20.79
C ALA A 5 -52.11 7.65 -20.65
N ARG A 6 -52.41 8.87 -20.15
CA ARG A 6 -51.44 9.95 -19.99
C ARG A 6 -50.61 9.86 -18.71
N GLN A 7 -51.08 9.13 -17.70
CA GLN A 7 -50.37 9.03 -16.41
C GLN A 7 -49.31 7.92 -16.38
N ILE A 8 -49.36 6.94 -17.29
CA ILE A 8 -48.41 5.83 -17.32
C ILE A 8 -47.06 6.25 -17.95
N ALA A 9 -47.06 7.23 -18.86
CA ALA A 9 -45.85 7.69 -19.54
C ALA A 9 -44.89 8.50 -18.63
N ALA A 10 -45.40 9.16 -17.59
CA ALA A 10 -44.59 9.99 -16.70
C ALA A 10 -43.76 9.18 -15.69
N TRP A 11 -44.23 7.98 -15.32
CA TRP A 11 -43.53 7.10 -14.36
C TRP A 11 -42.44 6.24 -15.00
N ALA A 12 -42.43 6.11 -16.33
CA ALA A 12 -41.39 5.38 -17.05
C ALA A 12 -40.07 6.16 -17.18
N LEU A 13 -40.11 7.49 -17.10
CA LEU A 13 -38.93 8.34 -17.26
C LEU A 13 -38.10 8.50 -15.97
N ILE A 14 -38.69 8.29 -14.79
CA ILE A 14 -37.97 8.39 -13.50
C ILE A 14 -37.14 7.11 -13.24
N LEU A 15 -37.56 5.95 -13.75
CA LEU A 15 -36.83 4.69 -13.59
C LEU A 15 -35.61 4.55 -14.53
N ALA A 16 -35.53 5.33 -15.61
CA ALA A 16 -34.43 5.25 -16.56
C ALA A 16 -33.14 5.97 -16.10
N TRP A 17 -33.23 6.85 -15.09
CA TRP A 17 -32.09 7.63 -14.58
C TRP A 17 -31.38 7.00 -13.36
N GLY A 18 -31.90 5.89 -12.81
CA GLY A 18 -31.29 5.21 -11.67
C GLY A 18 -30.25 4.14 -12.02
N LEU A 19 -30.08 3.80 -13.30
CA LEU A 19 -29.31 2.63 -13.75
C LEU A 19 -27.92 2.96 -14.32
N GLY A 20 -27.53 4.24 -14.36
CA GLY A 20 -26.24 4.66 -14.88
C GLY A 20 -25.24 4.99 -13.77
N LEU A 21 -24.13 4.26 -13.72
CA LEU A 21 -22.92 4.49 -12.91
C LEU A 21 -22.92 3.95 -11.45
N SER A 22 -23.13 2.64 -11.29
CA SER A 22 -22.39 1.94 -10.23
C SER A 22 -20.95 1.71 -10.70
N CYS A 23 -20.06 2.65 -10.43
CA CYS A 23 -18.63 2.37 -10.49
C CYS A 23 -18.31 1.46 -9.32
N THR A 24 -18.31 0.14 -9.54
CA THR A 24 -17.77 -0.81 -8.56
C THR A 24 -16.27 -0.57 -8.51
N ALA A 25 -15.83 0.28 -7.57
CA ALA A 25 -14.42 0.40 -7.25
C ALA A 25 -13.93 -0.97 -6.77
N ARG A 26 -13.24 -1.71 -7.63
CA ARG A 26 -12.62 -2.98 -7.25
C ARG A 26 -11.50 -2.65 -6.27
N ALA A 27 -11.68 -3.03 -5.02
CA ALA A 27 -10.63 -2.89 -4.01
C ALA A 27 -9.40 -3.68 -4.47
N ALA A 28 -8.20 -3.09 -4.35
CA ALA A 28 -6.96 -3.76 -4.73
C ALA A 28 -6.77 -5.01 -3.85
N ASP A 29 -6.89 -6.20 -4.42
CA ASP A 29 -6.73 -7.47 -3.69
C ASP A 29 -5.26 -7.83 -3.42
N SER A 30 -4.33 -6.96 -3.84
CA SER A 30 -2.89 -7.11 -3.65
C SER A 30 -2.26 -5.77 -3.26
N LEU A 31 -1.03 -5.83 -2.75
CA LEU A 31 -0.21 -4.65 -2.58
C LEU A 31 0.31 -4.15 -3.93
N VAL A 32 0.71 -2.89 -3.98
CA VAL A 32 1.36 -2.30 -5.14
C VAL A 32 2.84 -2.65 -5.09
N HIS A 33 3.34 -3.37 -6.10
CA HIS A 33 4.77 -3.61 -6.26
C HIS A 33 5.53 -2.30 -6.51
N ALA A 34 6.69 -2.17 -5.87
CA ALA A 34 7.58 -1.04 -6.07
C ALA A 34 8.09 -1.00 -7.52
N LYS A 35 8.22 0.20 -8.07
CA LYS A 35 8.79 0.43 -9.40
C LYS A 35 9.70 1.65 -9.41
N ASP A 36 9.29 2.69 -8.71
CA ASP A 36 10.02 3.94 -8.63
C ASP A 36 9.86 4.56 -7.23
N PHE A 37 10.85 4.30 -6.37
CA PHE A 37 10.88 4.87 -5.03
C PHE A 37 11.15 6.37 -5.04
N GLN A 38 11.80 6.93 -6.07
CA GLN A 38 11.94 8.37 -6.21
C GLN A 38 10.57 9.04 -6.41
N ALA A 39 9.70 8.48 -7.25
CA ALA A 39 8.34 8.97 -7.45
C ALA A 39 7.46 8.80 -6.20
N ASP A 40 7.57 7.64 -5.54
CA ASP A 40 6.89 7.39 -4.27
C ASP A 40 7.35 8.37 -3.19
N ALA A 41 8.66 8.64 -3.08
CA ALA A 41 9.24 9.59 -2.14
C ALA A 41 8.78 11.03 -2.37
N ARG A 42 8.68 11.47 -3.64
CA ARG A 42 8.09 12.78 -3.98
C ARG A 42 6.64 12.87 -3.54
N THR A 43 5.88 11.78 -3.69
CA THR A 43 4.48 11.71 -3.26
C THR A 43 4.36 11.70 -1.74
N ALA A 44 5.23 10.93 -1.07
CA ALA A 44 5.36 10.84 0.38
C ALA A 44 5.69 12.21 0.99
N ALA A 45 6.64 12.94 0.39
CA ALA A 45 7.03 14.29 0.81
C ALA A 45 5.88 15.28 0.72
N LYS A 46 5.16 15.33 -0.40
CA LYS A 46 3.97 16.19 -0.58
C LYS A 46 2.88 15.91 0.46
N ARG A 47 2.76 14.66 0.89
CA ARG A 47 1.75 14.20 1.83
C ARG A 47 2.23 14.18 3.28
N GLN A 48 3.51 14.43 3.52
CA GLN A 48 4.18 14.32 4.82
C GLN A 48 3.91 12.97 5.51
N VAL A 49 4.12 11.89 4.77
CA VAL A 49 3.98 10.50 5.23
C VAL A 49 5.24 9.69 4.90
N PRO A 50 5.54 8.62 5.65
CA PRO A 50 6.60 7.68 5.30
C PRO A 50 6.19 6.68 4.20
N VAL A 51 7.17 5.92 3.71
CA VAL A 51 6.98 4.76 2.83
C VAL A 51 7.24 3.49 3.64
N LEU A 52 6.27 2.59 3.73
CA LEU A 52 6.43 1.25 4.30
C LEU A 52 6.65 0.26 3.16
N VAL A 53 7.75 -0.48 3.24
CA VAL A 53 8.09 -1.53 2.28
C VAL A 53 8.00 -2.87 2.98
N VAL A 54 7.24 -3.79 2.41
CA VAL A 54 7.29 -5.21 2.77
C VAL A 54 8.14 -5.95 1.75
N PHE A 55 9.13 -6.67 2.24
CA PHE A 55 10.00 -7.54 1.47
C PHE A 55 9.47 -8.97 1.53
N THR A 56 9.27 -9.59 0.37
CA THR A 56 8.63 -10.89 0.21
C THR A 56 9.39 -11.79 -0.77
N THR A 57 8.95 -13.04 -0.88
CA THR A 57 9.29 -13.94 -1.98
C THR A 57 8.02 -14.64 -2.48
N PRO A 58 7.99 -15.12 -3.74
CA PRO A 58 6.85 -15.91 -4.23
C PRO A 58 6.66 -17.17 -3.39
N HIS A 59 5.40 -17.59 -3.23
CA HIS A 59 5.03 -18.83 -2.53
C HIS A 59 5.50 -18.91 -1.07
N CYS A 60 5.63 -17.77 -0.39
CA CYS A 60 6.00 -17.67 1.02
C CYS A 60 4.74 -17.60 1.93
N PRO A 61 4.38 -18.66 2.70
CA PRO A 61 3.16 -18.66 3.49
C PRO A 61 3.11 -17.55 4.56
N TYR A 62 4.26 -17.24 5.16
CA TYR A 62 4.35 -16.16 6.15
C TYR A 62 4.18 -14.78 5.52
N CYS A 63 4.69 -14.60 4.30
CA CYS A 63 4.54 -13.36 3.54
C CYS A 63 3.08 -13.15 3.16
N GLU A 64 2.41 -14.19 2.66
CA GLU A 64 0.99 -14.15 2.35
C GLU A 64 0.15 -13.85 3.58
N ARG A 65 0.49 -14.43 4.74
CA ARG A 65 -0.18 -14.13 6.00
C ARG A 65 -0.01 -12.67 6.42
N VAL A 66 1.21 -12.13 6.40
CA VAL A 66 1.47 -10.71 6.70
C VAL A 66 0.68 -9.78 5.77
N LYS A 67 0.62 -10.12 4.48
CA LYS A 67 -0.12 -9.35 3.48
C LYS A 67 -1.62 -9.39 3.72
N HIS A 68 -2.21 -10.58 3.83
CA HIS A 68 -3.65 -10.76 3.95
C HIS A 68 -4.23 -10.30 5.28
N ASP A 69 -3.56 -10.64 6.39
CA ASP A 69 -4.10 -10.37 7.73
C ASP A 69 -3.90 -8.90 8.14
N TYR A 70 -2.90 -8.20 7.58
CA TYR A 70 -2.51 -6.86 8.04
C TYR A 70 -2.36 -5.83 6.90
N LEU A 71 -1.41 -6.02 5.98
CA LEU A 71 -1.00 -4.94 5.06
C LEU A 71 -2.04 -4.62 3.98
N ILE A 72 -2.74 -5.61 3.42
CA ILE A 72 -3.80 -5.40 2.43
C ILE A 72 -5.01 -4.71 3.08
N PRO A 73 -5.53 -5.15 4.24
CA PRO A 73 -6.54 -4.39 4.98
C PRO A 73 -6.12 -2.93 5.25
N MET A 74 -4.91 -2.72 5.75
CA MET A 74 -4.36 -1.37 5.96
C MET A 74 -4.29 -0.57 4.65
N HIS A 75 -3.82 -1.17 3.57
CA HIS A 75 -3.77 -0.49 2.26
C HIS A 75 -5.16 -0.09 1.75
N LYS A 76 -6.18 -0.89 2.06
CA LYS A 76 -7.59 -0.62 1.72
C LYS A 76 -8.23 0.41 2.65
N ASP A 77 -7.73 0.63 3.85
CA ASP A 77 -8.33 1.57 4.80
C ASP A 77 -7.93 3.03 4.51
N PRO A 78 -8.91 3.95 4.29
CA PRO A 78 -8.64 5.38 4.10
C PRO A 78 -7.84 6.06 5.22
N ALA A 79 -7.92 5.60 6.47
CA ALA A 79 -7.16 6.13 7.59
C ALA A 79 -5.65 5.91 7.37
N TYR A 80 -5.28 4.71 6.94
CA TYR A 80 -3.91 4.33 6.62
C TYR A 80 -3.43 4.90 5.30
N ARG A 81 -4.29 4.95 4.28
CA ARG A 81 -3.97 5.58 3.01
C ARG A 81 -3.57 7.04 3.15
N LYS A 82 -3.96 7.74 4.23
CA LYS A 82 -3.53 9.11 4.54
C LYS A 82 -2.28 9.19 5.41
N ARG A 83 -1.87 8.10 6.06
CA ARG A 83 -0.74 8.04 7.01
C ARG A 83 0.52 7.40 6.44
N VAL A 84 0.44 6.54 5.44
CA VAL A 84 1.58 5.80 4.89
C VAL A 84 1.38 5.44 3.42
N ILE A 85 2.48 5.29 2.67
CA ILE A 85 2.50 4.65 1.34
C ILE A 85 3.05 3.24 1.51
N ILE A 86 2.30 2.21 1.09
CA ILE A 86 2.71 0.81 1.23
C ILE A 86 3.16 0.26 -0.13
N ARG A 87 4.34 -0.38 -0.16
CA ARG A 87 4.90 -1.05 -1.34
C ARG A 87 5.41 -2.45 -1.02
N GLU A 88 5.34 -3.32 -2.01
CA GLU A 88 5.92 -4.67 -1.97
C GLU A 88 7.19 -4.74 -2.83
N VAL A 89 8.21 -5.41 -2.32
CA VAL A 89 9.47 -5.72 -3.02
C VAL A 89 9.73 -7.22 -2.92
N THR A 90 10.01 -7.87 -4.05
CA THR A 90 10.37 -9.29 -4.10
C THR A 90 11.88 -9.42 -4.02
N ILE A 91 12.39 -10.03 -2.94
CA ILE A 91 13.84 -10.16 -2.79
C ILE A 91 14.42 -11.19 -3.76
N GLY A 92 15.67 -10.98 -4.17
CA GLY A 92 16.42 -11.92 -5.02
C GLY A 92 16.04 -11.91 -6.51
N THR A 93 15.10 -11.06 -6.94
CA THR A 93 14.77 -10.91 -8.36
C THR A 93 15.61 -9.82 -9.03
N THR A 94 15.65 -9.88 -10.36
CA THR A 94 16.26 -8.85 -11.22
C THR A 94 15.22 -7.89 -11.78
N ASP A 95 14.04 -7.81 -11.17
CA ASP A 95 12.98 -6.91 -11.62
C ASP A 95 13.46 -5.46 -11.49
N PRO A 96 13.34 -4.63 -12.56
CA PRO A 96 13.85 -3.27 -12.54
C PRO A 96 13.16 -2.41 -11.49
N LEU A 97 13.96 -1.61 -10.78
CA LEU A 97 13.50 -0.70 -9.75
C LEU A 97 14.30 0.60 -9.82
N THR A 98 13.66 1.74 -9.62
CA THR A 98 14.35 3.01 -9.36
C THR A 98 14.39 3.26 -7.86
N ASP A 99 15.59 3.45 -7.31
CA ASP A 99 15.81 3.71 -5.88
C ASP A 99 15.39 5.16 -5.51
N PHE A 100 15.37 5.48 -4.22
CA PHE A 100 14.98 6.77 -3.66
C PHE A 100 15.80 7.95 -4.21
N ASP A 101 17.08 7.72 -4.50
CA ASP A 101 17.99 8.71 -5.09
C ASP A 101 17.84 8.84 -6.62
N GLY A 102 17.04 7.99 -7.25
CA GLY A 102 16.86 7.92 -8.71
C GLY A 102 17.79 6.95 -9.42
N THR A 103 18.64 6.24 -8.69
CA THR A 103 19.55 5.23 -9.26
C THR A 103 18.74 4.05 -9.80
N SER A 104 19.08 3.58 -11.00
CA SER A 104 18.52 2.34 -11.55
C SER A 104 19.14 1.15 -10.82
N THR A 105 18.30 0.26 -10.30
CA THR A 105 18.67 -0.94 -9.56
C THR A 105 17.71 -2.09 -9.90
N THR A 106 17.75 -3.17 -9.11
CA THR A 106 16.74 -4.24 -9.13
C THR A 106 16.14 -4.42 -7.75
N GLU A 107 14.97 -5.05 -7.66
CA GLU A 107 14.35 -5.38 -6.37
C GLU A 107 15.29 -6.19 -5.45
N GLY A 108 16.01 -7.18 -6.01
CA GLY A 108 16.99 -7.96 -5.26
C GLY A 108 18.21 -7.16 -4.81
N ALA A 109 18.75 -6.27 -5.65
CA ALA A 109 19.90 -5.43 -5.30
C ALA A 109 19.53 -4.38 -4.25
N PHE A 110 18.33 -3.79 -4.36
CA PHE A 110 17.76 -2.88 -3.36
C PHE A 110 17.59 -3.58 -2.00
N ALA A 111 16.98 -4.76 -1.96
CA ALA A 111 16.83 -5.53 -0.73
C ALA A 111 18.18 -5.86 -0.07
N ALA A 112 19.19 -6.25 -0.87
CA ALA A 112 20.53 -6.53 -0.39
C ALA A 112 21.24 -5.29 0.17
N ALA A 113 21.10 -4.12 -0.49
CA ALA A 113 21.64 -2.85 0.00
C ALA A 113 21.05 -2.45 1.36
N HIS A 114 19.78 -2.79 1.59
CA HIS A 114 19.09 -2.63 2.87
C HIS A 114 19.27 -3.81 3.85
N LYS A 115 20.19 -4.74 3.55
CA LYS A 115 20.53 -5.90 4.39
C LYS A 115 19.35 -6.82 4.68
N VAL A 116 18.39 -6.90 3.78
CA VAL A 116 17.22 -7.77 3.91
C VAL A 116 17.51 -9.12 3.28
N PHE A 117 17.70 -10.14 4.12
CA PHE A 117 17.98 -11.53 3.70
C PHE A 117 16.94 -12.54 4.20
N MET A 118 15.96 -12.09 4.99
CA MET A 118 14.88 -12.92 5.53
C MET A 118 13.53 -12.28 5.20
N VAL A 119 12.53 -13.10 4.93
CA VAL A 119 11.16 -12.65 4.61
C VAL A 119 10.12 -13.33 5.50
N PRO A 120 8.96 -12.69 5.75
CA PRO A 120 8.68 -11.30 5.43
C PRO A 120 9.52 -10.35 6.29
N THR A 121 9.96 -9.22 5.72
CA THR A 121 10.55 -8.12 6.50
C THR A 121 9.82 -6.84 6.16
N VAL A 122 9.46 -6.05 7.17
CA VAL A 122 8.84 -4.73 6.97
C VAL A 122 9.81 -3.65 7.43
N GLN A 123 10.11 -2.70 6.55
CA GLN A 123 10.91 -1.53 6.87
C GLN A 123 10.15 -0.25 6.49
N VAL A 124 10.19 0.74 7.37
CA VAL A 124 9.68 2.08 7.10
C VAL A 124 10.84 2.98 6.68
N PHE A 125 10.61 3.79 5.66
CA PHE A 125 11.56 4.76 5.12
C PHE A 125 11.01 6.18 5.22
N ASP A 126 11.90 7.14 5.45
CA ASP A 126 11.59 8.56 5.31
C ASP A 126 11.55 8.97 3.82
N THR A 127 11.25 10.25 3.55
CA THR A 127 11.13 10.77 2.19
C THR A 127 12.45 10.90 1.43
N GLN A 128 13.58 10.56 2.06
CA GLN A 128 14.91 10.55 1.48
C GLN A 128 15.44 9.11 1.30
N GLY A 129 14.63 8.08 1.65
CA GLY A 129 15.06 6.68 1.58
C GLY A 129 15.85 6.21 2.80
N ASN A 130 15.90 6.98 3.88
CA ASN A 130 16.55 6.53 5.11
C ASN A 130 15.60 5.62 5.90
N GLY A 131 16.09 4.46 6.34
CA GLY A 131 15.35 3.58 7.24
C GLY A 131 15.00 4.29 8.56
N VAL A 132 13.75 4.15 8.99
CA VAL A 132 13.23 4.69 10.25
C VAL A 132 12.95 3.55 11.21
N GLY A 133 13.66 3.55 12.34
CA GLY A 133 13.58 2.48 13.33
C GLY A 133 14.11 1.14 12.81
N ASP A 134 14.02 0.13 13.66
CA ASP A 134 14.44 -1.23 13.32
C ASP A 134 13.41 -1.92 12.42
N PRO A 135 13.86 -2.75 11.44
CA PRO A 135 12.96 -3.54 10.62
C PRO A 135 12.21 -4.59 11.46
N ILE A 136 10.96 -4.84 11.10
CA ILE A 136 10.18 -5.96 11.65
C ILE A 136 10.52 -7.20 10.83
N VAL A 137 11.34 -8.09 11.40
CA VAL A 137 11.80 -9.32 10.72
C VAL A 137 10.91 -10.50 11.10
N GLY A 138 10.31 -11.13 10.09
CA GLY A 138 9.40 -12.26 10.24
C GLY A 138 7.98 -11.87 10.68
N LEU A 139 7.16 -12.88 10.95
CA LEU A 139 5.85 -12.76 11.56
C LEU A 139 5.98 -13.07 13.06
N LEU A 140 6.54 -12.12 13.82
CA LEU A 140 6.90 -12.24 15.25
C LEU A 140 5.85 -12.96 16.13
N ILE A 141 4.99 -12.21 16.83
CA ILE A 141 3.84 -12.75 17.57
C ILE A 141 2.59 -12.17 16.90
N PRO A 142 1.76 -13.01 16.23
CA PRO A 142 0.63 -12.53 15.43
C PRO A 142 -0.31 -11.56 16.17
N ASP A 143 -0.58 -11.81 17.45
CA ASP A 143 -1.49 -11.01 18.27
C ASP A 143 -1.00 -9.58 18.50
N TYR A 144 0.32 -9.35 18.44
CA TYR A 144 0.95 -8.03 18.60
C TYR A 144 1.41 -7.42 17.28
N TYR A 145 1.31 -8.16 16.16
CA TYR A 145 1.92 -7.77 14.90
C TYR A 145 1.37 -6.46 14.36
N PHE A 146 0.07 -6.23 14.50
CA PHE A 146 -0.57 -4.96 14.16
C PHE A 146 0.04 -3.78 14.94
N GLY A 147 0.32 -3.96 16.24
CA GLY A 147 0.96 -2.94 17.06
C GLY A 147 2.39 -2.62 16.64
N TYR A 148 3.15 -3.63 16.19
CA TYR A 148 4.48 -3.39 15.62
C TYR A 148 4.41 -2.54 14.35
N LEU A 149 3.45 -2.83 13.46
CA LEU A 149 3.21 -2.04 12.26
C LEU A 149 2.79 -0.59 12.59
N GLU A 150 1.86 -0.40 13.54
CA GLU A 150 1.46 0.94 14.00
C GLU A 150 2.67 1.74 14.49
N ASN A 151 3.46 1.14 15.39
CA ASN A 151 4.62 1.81 15.96
C ASN A 151 5.65 2.21 14.90
N ALA A 152 5.88 1.34 13.91
CA ALA A 152 6.79 1.65 12.80
C ALA A 152 6.24 2.79 11.92
N ILE A 153 4.94 2.78 11.63
CA ILE A 153 4.28 3.86 10.88
C ILE A 153 4.35 5.18 11.66
N ASP A 154 4.06 5.17 12.95
CA ASP A 154 4.10 6.36 13.81
C ASP A 154 5.51 6.95 13.95
N ALA A 155 6.51 6.09 14.08
CA ALA A 155 7.91 6.51 14.03
C ALA A 155 8.25 7.18 12.69
N GLY A 156 7.80 6.59 11.57
CA GLY A 156 7.95 7.17 10.23
C GLY A 156 7.26 8.52 10.07
N VAL A 157 6.00 8.63 10.52
CA VAL A 157 5.22 9.88 10.49
C VAL A 157 5.91 10.96 11.32
N SER A 158 6.35 10.62 12.53
CA SER A 158 7.08 11.54 13.41
C SER A 158 8.40 11.99 12.78
N LYS A 159 9.14 11.08 12.16
CA LYS A 159 10.41 11.38 11.49
C LYS A 159 10.23 12.30 10.28
N VAL A 160 9.17 12.11 9.49
CA VAL A 160 8.88 12.92 8.29
C VAL A 160 8.34 14.31 8.65
N ARG A 161 7.53 14.42 9.72
CA ARG A 161 6.92 15.69 10.15
C ARG A 161 7.76 16.51 11.13
N GLY A 162 8.72 15.89 11.80
CA GLY A 162 9.65 16.56 12.71
C GLY A 162 10.88 17.17 12.03
N LYS A 163 10.94 17.12 10.69
CA LYS A 163 11.86 17.92 9.87
C LYS A 163 11.16 19.23 9.48
#